data_AF-A0A8J7XLG3-F1
#
_entry.id   AF-A0A8J7XLG3-F1
#
_cell.length_a   1.000
_cell.length_b   1.000
_cell.length_c   1.000
_cell.angle_alpha   90.00
_cell.angle_beta   90.00
_cell.angle_gamma   90.00
#
_symmetry.space_group_name_H-M   'P 1'
#
loop_
_entity.id
_entity.type
_entity.pdbx_description
1 polymer ?
#
loop_
_entity_poly.entity_id
_entity_poly.type
_entity_poly.pdbx_seq_one_letter_code
_entity_poly.pdbx_strand_id
1 'polypeptide(L)'
;MVELYIHIDTEAYTNRIFDIEILPEIQEPPWKSAEGLKEPEGWKHEKMDDGVRFYTETNPLIKCQKKTFTFRVHATEMPKTIKLHATDKFHENLGMIISFRQ
;
A
#
# COMPACT_ATOMS: atom_id res chain seq x y z
N MET A 1 8.69 12.25 1.81
CA MET A 1 8.32 11.42 0.64
C MET A 1 8.70 9.98 0.95
N VAL A 2 7.84 9.03 0.60
CA VAL A 2 8.09 7.60 0.78
C VAL A 2 7.94 6.92 -0.57
N GLU A 3 8.94 6.11 -0.92
CA GLU A 3 8.86 5.16 -2.02
C GLU A 3 8.77 3.77 -1.42
N LEU A 4 7.69 3.08 -1.74
CA LEU A 4 7.39 1.75 -1.24
C LEU A 4 7.46 0.74 -2.38
N TYR A 5 8.23 -0.31 -2.15
CA TYR A 5 8.41 -1.40 -3.09
C TYR A 5 7.69 -2.62 -2.54
N ILE A 6 6.68 -3.10 -3.27
CA ILE A 6 5.96 -4.32 -2.89
C ILE A 6 6.28 -5.39 -3.93
N HIS A 7 6.64 -6.55 -3.43
CA HIS A 7 6.83 -7.77 -4.21
C HIS A 7 6.17 -8.92 -3.45
N ILE A 8 5.44 -9.77 -4.18
CA ILE A 8 4.88 -11.00 -3.63
C ILE A 8 5.92 -12.10 -3.79
N ASP A 9 6.22 -12.82 -2.70
CA ASP A 9 7.16 -13.95 -2.65
C ASP A 9 6.46 -15.32 -2.62
N THR A 10 5.19 -15.37 -2.23
CA THR A 10 4.35 -16.59 -2.17
C THR A 10 3.35 -16.69 -3.33
N GLU A 11 3.23 -17.88 -3.92
CA GLU A 11 2.22 -18.17 -4.96
C GLU A 11 0.78 -17.98 -4.47
N ALA A 12 0.53 -18.14 -3.16
CA ALA A 12 -0.83 -18.10 -2.60
C ALA A 12 -1.49 -16.72 -2.70
N TYR A 13 -0.70 -15.65 -2.96
CA TYR A 13 -1.18 -14.27 -3.11
C TYR A 13 -1.04 -13.72 -4.53
N THR A 14 -0.47 -14.48 -5.46
CA THR A 14 -0.39 -14.07 -6.87
C THR A 14 -1.79 -13.86 -7.43
N ASN A 15 -2.03 -12.75 -8.14
CA ASN A 15 -3.34 -12.36 -8.68
C ASN A 15 -4.46 -12.19 -7.64
N ARG A 16 -4.13 -11.95 -6.36
CA ARG A 16 -5.15 -11.76 -5.32
C ARG A 16 -5.21 -10.36 -4.76
N ILE A 17 -4.11 -9.61 -4.74
CA ILE A 17 -4.09 -8.27 -4.17
C ILE A 17 -4.40 -7.25 -5.26
N PHE A 18 -5.56 -6.62 -5.12
CA PHE A 18 -6.07 -5.59 -6.04
C PHE A 18 -6.07 -4.20 -5.42
N ASP A 19 -6.17 -4.10 -4.09
CA ASP A 19 -6.00 -2.84 -3.40
C ASP A 19 -4.98 -2.91 -2.28
N ILE A 20 -4.36 -1.75 -2.03
CA ILE A 20 -3.46 -1.50 -0.91
C ILE A 20 -3.86 -0.19 -0.28
N GLU A 21 -4.19 -0.24 1.01
CA GLU A 21 -4.63 0.92 1.78
C GLU A 21 -3.56 1.30 2.80
N ILE A 22 -3.30 2.61 2.88
CA ILE A 22 -2.35 3.21 3.80
C ILE A 22 -3.13 4.11 4.73
N LEU A 23 -3.40 3.58 5.92
CA LEU A 23 -4.22 4.20 6.94
C LEU A 23 -3.32 4.86 8.01
N PRO A 24 -3.41 6.17 8.26
CA PRO A 24 -2.60 6.87 9.25
C PRO A 24 -2.73 6.34 10.69
N GLU A 25 -3.93 5.91 11.07
CA GLU A 25 -4.32 5.54 12.42
C GLU A 25 -3.75 4.20 12.90
N ILE A 26 -3.39 3.31 11.98
CA ILE A 26 -2.81 2.00 12.31
C ILE A 26 -1.28 2.06 12.47
N GLN A 27 -0.67 3.17 12.07
CA GLN A 27 0.79 3.35 12.08
C GLN A 27 1.30 3.61 13.50
N GLU A 28 2.58 3.36 13.73
CA GLU A 28 3.22 3.53 15.04
C GLU A 28 4.50 4.39 14.91
N PRO A 29 4.48 5.65 15.38
CA PRO A 29 3.31 6.38 15.88
C PRO A 29 2.29 6.69 14.76
N PRO A 30 1.03 7.01 15.11
CA PRO A 30 0.01 7.39 14.13
C PRO A 30 0.45 8.61 13.31
N TRP A 31 0.10 8.60 12.03
CA TRP A 31 0.37 9.74 11.15
C TRP A 31 -0.80 10.72 11.17
N LYS A 32 -0.54 11.96 10.76
CA LYS A 32 -1.59 12.96 10.53
C LYS A 32 -2.31 12.69 9.20
N SER A 33 -1.58 12.32 8.15
CA SER A 33 -2.17 11.95 6.86
C SER A 33 -1.17 11.26 5.92
N ALA A 34 -1.70 10.62 4.89
CA ALA A 34 -0.98 10.10 3.73
C ALA A 34 -1.67 10.56 2.43
N GLU A 35 -0.87 10.83 1.40
CA GLU A 35 -1.33 11.32 0.10
C GLU A 35 -0.60 10.57 -1.02
N GLY A 36 -1.34 9.98 -1.96
CA GLY A 36 -0.76 9.33 -3.13
C GLY A 36 -0.10 10.35 -4.05
N LEU A 37 1.08 10.01 -4.57
CA LEU A 37 1.82 10.87 -5.51
C LEU A 37 2.01 10.20 -6.87
N LYS A 38 2.30 8.90 -6.87
CA LYS A 38 2.52 8.13 -8.09
C LYS A 38 2.22 6.65 -7.89
N GLU A 39 1.47 6.10 -8.83
CA GLU A 39 1.07 4.71 -8.92
C GLU A 39 1.87 3.94 -9.98
N PRO A 40 1.98 2.60 -9.85
CA PRO A 40 2.54 1.76 -10.89
C PRO A 40 1.58 1.64 -12.09
N GLU A 41 2.08 1.17 -13.23
CA GLU A 41 1.28 1.02 -14.45
C GLU A 41 0.04 0.12 -14.23
N GLY A 42 -1.11 0.58 -14.70
CA GLY A 42 -2.40 -0.12 -14.54
C GLY A 42 -3.01 -0.01 -13.14
N TRP A 43 -2.42 0.78 -12.25
CA TRP A 43 -3.02 1.14 -10.96
C TRP A 43 -3.54 2.58 -11.02
N LYS A 44 -4.32 2.93 -10.00
CA LYS A 44 -4.79 4.28 -9.69
C LYS A 44 -4.60 4.50 -8.19
N HIS A 45 -4.68 5.74 -7.74
CA HIS A 45 -4.77 6.04 -6.32
C HIS A 45 -5.88 7.04 -6.04
N GLU A 46 -6.45 6.95 -4.84
CA GLU A 46 -7.47 7.88 -4.35
C GLU A 46 -7.24 8.21 -2.89
N LYS A 47 -7.63 9.43 -2.50
CA LYS A 47 -7.58 9.85 -1.09
C LYS A 47 -8.76 9.24 -0.34
N MET A 48 -8.50 8.71 0.86
CA MET A 48 -9.50 8.13 1.76
C MET A 48 -9.37 8.76 3.14
N ASP A 49 -10.29 9.62 3.57
CA ASP A 49 -10.17 10.38 4.82
C ASP A 49 -8.77 11.03 4.95
N ASP A 50 -7.98 10.63 5.94
CA ASP A 50 -6.59 11.06 6.12
C ASP A 50 -5.57 10.11 5.45
N GLY A 51 -6.00 8.97 4.91
CA GLY A 51 -5.17 7.98 4.23
C GLY A 51 -5.23 8.03 2.69
N VAL A 52 -4.64 7.00 2.09
CA VAL A 52 -4.62 6.80 0.64
C VAL A 52 -4.81 5.33 0.31
N ARG A 53 -5.55 5.07 -0.77
CA ARG A 53 -5.65 3.75 -1.39
C ARG A 53 -5.05 3.75 -2.77
N PHE A 54 -4.29 2.70 -3.06
CA PHE A 54 -3.86 2.34 -4.40
C PHE A 54 -4.67 1.12 -4.84
N TYR A 55 -5.22 1.15 -6.05
CA TYR A 55 -6.07 0.07 -6.55
C TYR A 55 -5.88 -0.20 -8.05
N THR A 56 -6.31 -1.37 -8.49
CA THR A 56 -6.36 -1.77 -9.90
C THR A 56 -7.60 -2.61 -10.18
N GLU A 57 -8.13 -2.55 -11.40
CA GLU A 57 -9.23 -3.41 -11.85
C GLU A 57 -8.72 -4.63 -12.63
N THR A 58 -7.51 -4.55 -13.19
CA THR A 58 -7.03 -5.49 -14.22
C THR A 58 -5.61 -6.00 -14.00
N ASN A 59 -4.82 -5.34 -13.15
CA ASN A 59 -3.39 -5.61 -13.00
C ASN A 59 -3.01 -5.89 -11.54
N PRO A 60 -3.52 -6.97 -10.92
CA PRO A 60 -3.21 -7.29 -9.52
C PRO A 60 -1.71 -7.47 -9.28
N LEU A 61 -1.31 -7.56 -8.01
CA LEU A 61 0.07 -7.94 -7.70
C LEU A 61 0.34 -9.40 -8.11
N ILE A 62 1.47 -9.61 -8.77
CA ILE A 62 1.92 -10.90 -9.29
C ILE A 62 3.24 -11.26 -8.62
N LYS A 63 3.44 -12.54 -8.31
CA LYS A 63 4.68 -13.04 -7.74
C LYS A 63 5.90 -12.62 -8.59
N CYS A 64 6.99 -12.25 -7.92
CA CYS A 64 8.23 -11.77 -8.53
C CYS A 64 8.13 -10.48 -9.37
N GLN A 65 6.94 -9.90 -9.53
CA GLN A 65 6.79 -8.58 -10.14
C GLN A 65 6.88 -7.51 -9.05
N LYS A 66 7.86 -6.62 -9.20
CA LYS A 66 8.01 -5.46 -8.31
C LYS A 66 7.08 -4.35 -8.79
N LYS A 67 6.30 -3.79 -7.89
CA LYS A 67 5.55 -2.55 -8.15
C LYS A 67 5.97 -1.47 -7.14
N THR A 68 6.11 -0.25 -7.64
CA THR A 68 6.53 0.91 -6.84
C THR A 68 5.34 1.83 -6.65
N PHE A 69 5.08 2.17 -5.40
CA PHE A 69 4.04 3.10 -4.99
C PHE A 69 4.71 4.28 -4.30
N THR A 70 4.36 5.49 -4.69
CA THR A 70 4.93 6.72 -4.12
C THR A 70 3.84 7.51 -3.45
N PHE A 71 4.09 7.89 -2.20
CA PHE A 71 3.16 8.70 -1.41
C PHE A 71 3.92 9.67 -0.50
N ARG A 72 3.22 10.72 -0.08
CA ARG A 72 3.65 11.66 0.95
C ARG A 72 2.99 11.27 2.26
N VAL A 73 3.77 11.35 3.35
CA VAL A 73 3.28 11.14 4.71
C VAL A 73 3.49 12.42 5.47
N HIS A 74 2.49 12.81 6.26
CA HIS A 74 2.57 13.86 7.26
C HIS A 74 2.58 13.20 8.64
N ALA A 75 3.75 13.05 9.23
CA ALA A 75 3.93 12.44 10.55
C ALA A 75 4.94 13.26 11.37
N THR A 76 4.83 13.18 12.70
CA THR A 76 5.78 13.84 13.63
C THR A 76 7.16 13.21 13.51
N GLU A 77 7.21 11.89 13.32
CA GLU A 77 8.43 11.14 13.04
C GLU A 77 8.14 10.08 11.97
N MET A 78 9.15 9.77 11.15
CA MET A 78 9.01 8.74 10.12
C MET A 78 9.23 7.37 10.76
N PRO A 79 8.25 6.46 10.73
CA PRO A 79 8.39 5.19 11.40
C PRO A 79 9.37 4.26 10.68
N LYS A 80 9.91 3.30 11.44
CA LYS A 80 10.76 2.23 10.91
C LYS A 80 9.98 1.23 10.06
N THR A 81 8.69 1.11 10.32
CA THR A 81 7.76 0.21 9.65
C THR A 81 6.59 0.96 9.07
N ILE A 82 6.05 0.44 7.98
CA ILE A 82 4.82 0.91 7.34
C ILE A 82 3.87 -0.26 7.28
N LYS A 83 2.68 -0.10 7.85
CA LYS A 83 1.60 -1.08 7.77
C LYS A 83 0.66 -0.74 6.61
N LEU A 84 0.26 -1.75 5.86
CA LEU A 84 -0.62 -1.61 4.71
C LEU A 84 -1.71 -2.67 4.79
N HIS A 85 -2.95 -2.32 4.52
CA HIS A 85 -4.00 -3.33 4.34
C HIS A 85 -4.02 -3.77 2.89
N ALA A 86 -4.03 -5.08 2.65
CA ALA A 86 -4.18 -5.66 1.32
C ALA A 86 -5.55 -6.27 1.19
N THR A 87 -6.25 -5.96 0.08
CA THR A 87 -7.58 -6.49 -0.20
C THR A 87 -7.64 -7.12 -1.59
N ASP A 88 -8.63 -7.99 -1.78
CA ASP A 88 -8.93 -8.55 -3.08
C ASP A 88 -9.84 -7.67 -3.92
N LYS A 89 -10.21 -8.15 -5.12
CA LYS A 89 -11.08 -7.42 -6.06
C LYS A 89 -12.50 -7.14 -5.54
N PHE A 90 -12.91 -7.78 -4.45
CA PHE A 90 -14.20 -7.59 -3.78
C PHE A 90 -14.05 -6.79 -2.49
N HIS A 91 -12.87 -6.22 -2.25
CA HIS A 91 -12.51 -5.50 -1.03
C HIS A 91 -12.51 -6.38 0.23
N GLU A 92 -12.37 -7.71 0.08
CA GLU A 92 -12.19 -8.60 1.21
C GLU A 92 -10.74 -8.50 1.71
N ASN A 93 -10.60 -8.35 3.04
CA ASN A 93 -9.30 -8.20 3.68
C ASN A 93 -8.48 -9.49 3.57
N LEU A 94 -7.30 -9.41 2.95
CA LEU A 94 -6.35 -10.52 2.80
C LEU A 94 -5.26 -10.51 3.89
N GLY A 95 -5.16 -9.43 4.66
CA GLY A 95 -4.23 -9.26 5.75
C GLY A 95 -3.51 -7.92 5.72
N MET A 96 -2.51 -7.80 6.61
CA MET A 96 -1.67 -6.61 6.76
C MET A 96 -0.25 -6.90 6.29
N ILE A 97 0.26 -6.06 5.38
CA ILE A 97 1.66 -6.08 4.95
C ILE A 97 2.44 -5.11 5.84
N ILE A 98 3.56 -5.57 6.40
CA ILE A 98 4.48 -4.73 7.18
C ILE A 98 5.77 -4.57 6.38
N SER A 99 6.02 -3.36 5.89
CA SER A 99 7.26 -3.01 5.21
C SER A 99 8.23 -2.36 6.18
N PHE A 100 9.49 -2.79 6.15
CA PHE A 100 10.57 -2.17 6.93
C PHE A 100 11.35 -1.21 6.05
N ARG A 101 11.66 -0.02 6.59
CA ARG A 101 12.57 0.90 5.92
C ARG A 101 14.01 0.41 6.13
N GLN A 102 14.67 0.01 5.04
CA GLN A 102 16.11 -0.27 5.02
C GLN A 102 16.91 1.02 4.86
#